data_AF-A0A8J7I1W1-F1
#
_entry.id   AF-A0A8J7I1W1-F1
#
_cell.length_a   1.000
_cell.length_b   1.000
_cell.length_c   1.000
_cell.angle_alpha   90.00
_cell.angle_beta   90.00
_cell.angle_gamma   90.00
#
_symmetry.space_group_name_H-M   'P 1'
#
loop_
_entity.id
_entity.type
_entity.pdbx_description
1 polymer ?
#
loop_
_entity_poly.entity_id
_entity_poly.type
_entity_poly.pdbx_seq_one_letter_code
_entity_poly.pdbx_strand_id
1 'polypeptide(L)'
;MSQELYFYKQKILKDNAAKILSEEEIYEAVKVLLAKRNLDNESSVRDRLFQEVELESLQISAYSPEIETLLEKDIQFINPQSRFFMMNKNMWIAIKFYIISHYIKVNDGSKLDTENSNEIDHLIKKLKQQNPEISHDYSKLNKLYNQKMLFINIQ
;
A
#
# COMPACT_ATOMS: atom_id res chain seq x y z
N MET A 1 16.35 14.68 3.17
CA MET A 1 15.40 13.99 4.09
C MET A 1 14.79 12.86 3.29
N SER A 2 14.78 11.63 3.80
CA SER A 2 14.08 10.50 3.16
C SER A 2 12.59 10.59 3.50
N GLN A 3 11.73 10.14 2.58
CA GLN A 3 10.31 9.92 2.83
C GLN A 3 10.02 8.44 2.61
N GLU A 4 9.28 7.86 3.53
CA GLU A 4 8.99 6.43 3.55
C GLU A 4 7.49 6.16 3.55
N LEU A 5 7.11 5.06 2.93
CA LEU A 5 5.73 4.57 2.97
C LEU A 5 5.53 3.67 4.18
N TYR A 6 4.64 4.08 5.07
CA TYR A 6 4.19 3.30 6.21
C TYR A 6 2.83 2.67 5.90
N PHE A 7 2.71 1.37 6.16
CA PHE A 7 1.53 0.60 5.80
C PHE A 7 0.58 0.44 6.98
N TYR A 8 -0.72 0.55 6.73
CA TYR A 8 -1.76 0.49 7.75
C TYR A 8 -2.88 -0.46 7.32
N LYS A 9 -3.35 -1.25 8.28
CA LYS A 9 -4.56 -2.07 8.17
C LYS A 9 -5.74 -1.32 8.78
N GLN A 10 -6.83 -1.17 8.03
CA GLN A 10 -8.10 -0.68 8.58
C GLN A 10 -8.72 -1.70 9.56
N LYS A 11 -9.23 -1.24 10.70
CA LYS A 11 -9.85 -2.11 11.74
C LYS A 11 -11.38 -2.15 11.70
N ILE A 12 -12.02 -1.18 11.04
CA ILE A 12 -13.45 -0.87 11.24
C ILE A 12 -14.37 -1.70 10.34
N LEU A 13 -13.98 -1.86 9.07
CA LEU A 13 -14.75 -2.68 8.15
C LEU A 13 -14.38 -4.14 8.38
N LYS A 14 -15.38 -4.92 8.80
CA LYS A 14 -15.23 -6.38 8.91
C LYS A 14 -14.96 -6.96 7.52
N ASP A 15 -14.26 -8.09 7.45
CA ASP A 15 -13.91 -8.80 6.21
C ASP A 15 -15.09 -9.01 5.23
N ASN A 16 -16.33 -9.03 5.75
CA ASN A 16 -17.53 -9.16 4.91
C ASN A 16 -17.92 -7.86 4.18
N ALA A 17 -17.60 -6.68 4.73
CA ALA A 17 -17.90 -5.40 4.08
C ALA A 17 -17.07 -5.22 2.80
N ALA A 18 -15.81 -5.68 2.78
CA ALA A 18 -14.95 -5.65 1.59
C ALA A 18 -15.47 -6.48 0.41
N LYS A 19 -16.31 -7.48 0.69
CA LYS A 19 -16.96 -8.33 -0.31
C LYS A 19 -18.21 -7.70 -0.92
N ILE A 20 -18.79 -6.69 -0.24
CA ILE A 20 -20.06 -6.08 -0.61
C ILE A 20 -19.84 -4.69 -1.18
N LEU A 21 -18.91 -3.92 -0.58
CA LEU A 21 -18.63 -2.54 -0.94
C LEU A 21 -17.52 -2.46 -2.00
N SER A 22 -17.68 -1.53 -2.93
CA SER A 22 -16.63 -1.06 -3.84
C SER A 22 -15.50 -0.35 -3.08
N GLU A 23 -14.36 -0.17 -3.75
CA GLU A 23 -13.22 0.57 -3.20
C GLU A 23 -13.60 2.02 -2.87
N GLU A 24 -14.34 2.68 -3.77
CA GLU A 24 -14.86 4.04 -3.60
C GLU A 24 -15.78 4.16 -2.37
N GLU A 25 -16.70 3.20 -2.18
CA GLU A 25 -17.62 3.19 -1.03
C GLU A 25 -16.87 3.01 0.29
N ILE A 26 -15.82 2.18 0.30
CA ILE A 26 -14.96 1.98 1.46
C ILE A 26 -14.20 3.27 1.79
N TYR A 27 -13.63 3.89 0.76
CA TYR A 27 -12.90 5.15 0.87
C TYR A 27 -13.78 6.27 1.44
N GLU A 28 -14.97 6.48 0.87
CA GLU A 28 -15.91 7.51 1.34
C GLU A 28 -16.43 7.19 2.75
N ALA A 29 -16.68 5.92 3.08
CA ALA A 29 -17.05 5.54 4.45
C ALA A 29 -15.95 5.90 5.47
N VAL A 30 -14.68 5.63 5.14
CA VAL A 30 -13.53 5.99 5.98
C VAL A 30 -13.40 7.51 6.13
N LYS A 31 -13.50 8.24 5.02
CA LYS A 31 -13.44 9.71 5.00
C LYS A 31 -14.53 10.34 5.85
N VAL A 32 -15.77 9.87 5.73
CA VAL A 32 -16.90 10.32 6.55
C VAL A 32 -16.68 10.01 8.04
N LEU A 33 -16.12 8.84 8.37
CA LEU A 33 -15.83 8.47 9.76
C LEU A 33 -14.76 9.38 10.39
N LEU A 34 -13.78 9.80 9.60
CA LEU A 34 -12.75 10.75 10.04
C LEU A 34 -13.31 12.17 10.16
N ALA A 35 -14.09 12.64 9.18
CA ALA A 35 -14.69 13.98 9.17
C ALA A 35 -15.72 14.20 10.29
N LYS A 36 -16.57 13.20 10.60
CA LYS A 36 -17.64 13.32 11.61
C LYS A 36 -17.17 13.53 13.04
N ARG A 37 -15.87 13.37 13.33
CA ARG A 37 -15.36 13.32 14.69
C ARG A 37 -14.77 14.63 15.24
N ASN A 38 -14.93 15.77 14.57
CA ASN A 38 -14.38 17.09 14.99
C ASN A 38 -12.98 16.92 15.59
N LEU A 39 -12.02 16.62 14.71
CA LEU A 39 -10.70 16.14 15.07
C LEU A 39 -9.82 17.29 15.59
N ASP A 40 -9.86 17.56 16.89
CA ASP A 40 -8.76 18.29 17.54
C ASP A 40 -7.46 17.45 17.53
N ASN A 41 -7.49 16.18 17.09
CA ASN A 41 -6.32 15.31 16.96
C ASN A 41 -6.53 14.16 15.93
N GLU A 42 -6.17 14.40 14.66
CA GLU A 42 -6.26 13.43 13.54
C GLU A 42 -5.53 12.11 13.85
N SER A 43 -4.37 12.20 14.52
CA SER A 43 -3.52 11.05 14.88
C SER A 43 -4.25 10.06 15.81
N SER A 44 -4.93 10.55 16.84
CA SER A 44 -5.65 9.72 17.82
C SER A 44 -6.78 8.92 17.18
N VAL A 45 -7.47 9.50 16.19
CA VAL A 45 -8.53 8.80 15.48
C VAL A 45 -7.95 7.82 14.46
N ARG A 46 -6.87 8.18 13.76
CA ARG A 46 -6.13 7.24 12.91
C ARG A 46 -5.71 6.00 13.70
N ASP A 47 -5.08 6.14 14.85
CA ASP A 47 -4.55 5.01 15.63
C ASP A 47 -5.67 4.09 16.20
N ARG A 48 -6.87 4.65 16.42
CA ARG A 48 -8.06 3.86 16.79
C ARG A 48 -8.63 3.08 15.62
N LEU A 49 -8.66 3.69 14.44
CA LEU A 49 -9.31 3.15 13.25
C LEU A 49 -8.40 2.26 12.40
N PHE A 50 -7.09 2.43 12.55
CA PHE A 50 -6.07 1.75 11.79
C PHE A 50 -5.03 1.10 12.71
N GLN A 51 -4.37 0.07 12.20
CA GLN A 51 -3.22 -0.56 12.82
C GLN A 51 -2.04 -0.38 11.89
N GLU A 52 -0.93 0.15 12.37
CA GLU A 52 0.32 0.08 11.60
C GLU A 52 0.68 -1.39 11.36
N VAL A 53 1.14 -1.68 10.15
CA VAL A 53 1.61 -2.98 9.73
C VAL A 53 3.13 -2.95 9.83
N GLU A 54 3.66 -3.46 10.94
CA GLU A 54 5.10 -3.65 11.11
C GLU A 54 5.62 -4.68 10.08
N LEU A 55 6.69 -4.31 9.38
CA LEU A 55 7.38 -5.10 8.36
C LEU A 55 8.88 -5.04 8.67
N GLU A 56 9.54 -6.19 8.77
CA GLU A 56 10.93 -6.27 9.24
C GLU A 56 11.93 -5.88 8.14
N SER A 57 11.54 -6.09 6.89
CA SER A 57 12.47 -6.06 5.75
C SER A 57 12.07 -5.07 4.66
N LEU A 58 10.87 -4.50 4.74
CA LEU A 58 10.29 -3.68 3.68
C LEU A 58 10.43 -2.18 3.97
N GLN A 59 11.45 -1.57 3.38
CA GLN A 59 11.58 -0.11 3.30
C GLN A 59 11.32 0.33 1.86
N ILE A 60 10.32 1.20 1.67
CA ILE A 60 9.97 1.76 0.34
C ILE A 60 10.07 3.27 0.40
N SER A 61 10.99 3.82 -0.39
CA SER A 61 11.14 5.27 -0.54
C SER A 61 10.03 5.84 -1.42
N ALA A 62 9.34 6.86 -0.90
CA ALA A 62 8.35 7.62 -1.67
C ALA A 62 8.97 8.39 -2.85
N TYR A 63 10.29 8.60 -2.84
CA TYR A 63 11.05 9.27 -3.90
C TYR A 63 11.43 8.35 -5.08
N SER A 64 10.93 7.11 -5.12
CA SER A 64 11.02 6.33 -6.35
C SER A 64 10.23 7.07 -7.45
N PRO A 65 10.82 7.39 -8.62
CA PRO A 65 10.18 8.28 -9.61
C PRO A 65 8.76 7.88 -10.02
N GLU A 66 8.49 6.56 -10.11
CA GLU A 66 7.16 6.04 -10.42
C GLU A 66 6.17 6.25 -9.28
N ILE A 67 6.59 6.01 -8.03
CA ILE A 67 5.76 6.22 -6.84
C ILE A 67 5.48 7.70 -6.66
N GLU A 68 6.51 8.55 -6.77
CA GLU A 68 6.38 10.01 -6.66
C GLU A 68 5.39 10.58 -7.69
N THR A 69 5.49 10.15 -8.95
CA THR A 69 4.57 10.57 -10.01
C THR A 69 3.11 10.18 -9.69
N LEU A 70 2.90 8.98 -9.13
CA LEU A 70 1.56 8.53 -8.76
C LEU A 70 1.01 9.30 -7.55
N LEU A 71 1.85 9.59 -6.56
CA LEU A 71 1.49 10.42 -5.40
C LEU A 71 1.00 11.81 -5.82
N GLU A 72 1.57 12.39 -6.87
CA GLU A 72 1.18 13.71 -7.38
C GLU A 72 -0.10 13.70 -8.22
N LYS A 73 -0.36 12.63 -8.98
CA LYS A 73 -1.37 12.64 -10.06
C LYS A 73 -2.58 11.75 -9.83
N ASP A 74 -2.44 10.70 -9.03
CA ASP A 74 -3.38 9.57 -9.01
C ASP A 74 -3.82 9.16 -7.60
N ILE A 75 -3.36 9.89 -6.57
CA ILE A 75 -3.74 9.63 -5.19
C ILE A 75 -4.80 10.61 -4.69
N GLN A 76 -5.87 10.04 -4.15
CA GLN A 76 -6.84 10.77 -3.35
C GLN A 76 -6.51 10.61 -1.86
N PHE A 77 -5.98 11.68 -1.27
CA PHE A 77 -5.76 11.71 0.18
C PHE A 77 -7.09 11.83 0.91
N ILE A 78 -7.20 11.10 2.03
CA ILE A 78 -8.42 11.04 2.83
C ILE A 78 -8.78 12.44 3.38
N ASN A 79 -7.77 13.24 3.70
CA ASN A 79 -7.86 14.67 3.95
C ASN A 79 -6.80 15.38 3.06
N PRO A 80 -7.13 16.48 2.36
CA PRO A 80 -6.15 17.23 1.55
C PRO A 80 -4.89 17.68 2.29
N GLN A 81 -4.95 17.80 3.62
CA GLN A 81 -3.80 18.14 4.48
C GLN A 81 -3.08 16.91 5.05
N SER A 82 -3.64 15.72 4.87
CA SER A 82 -3.05 14.47 5.33
C SER A 82 -2.13 13.88 4.26
N ARG A 83 -1.16 13.09 4.71
CA ARG A 83 -0.34 12.21 3.87
C ARG A 83 -0.85 10.77 3.87
N PHE A 84 -2.14 10.59 4.18
CA PHE A 84 -2.77 9.31 4.43
C PHE A 84 -3.81 9.01 3.34
N PHE A 85 -3.70 7.84 2.72
CA PHE A 85 -4.57 7.46 1.60
C PHE A 85 -4.81 5.95 1.54
N MET A 86 -5.86 5.55 0.84
CA MET A 86 -6.16 4.15 0.57
C MET A 86 -5.31 3.64 -0.59
N MET A 87 -4.74 2.44 -0.46
CA MET A 87 -3.96 1.83 -1.53
C MET A 87 -4.84 1.57 -2.76
N ASN A 88 -4.51 2.19 -3.89
CA ASN A 88 -5.17 1.94 -5.16
C ASN A 88 -4.37 0.96 -6.04
N LYS A 89 -4.96 0.54 -7.17
CA LYS A 89 -4.34 -0.42 -8.10
C LYS A 89 -3.00 0.06 -8.66
N ASN A 90 -2.90 1.31 -9.11
CA ASN A 90 -1.69 1.81 -9.78
C ASN A 90 -0.52 1.92 -8.79
N MET A 91 -0.79 2.44 -7.58
CA MET A 91 0.18 2.48 -6.49
C MET A 91 0.64 1.09 -6.09
N TRP A 92 -0.29 0.12 -6.02
CA TRP A 92 0.05 -1.26 -5.70
C TRP A 92 0.97 -1.90 -6.75
N ILE A 93 0.77 -1.59 -8.03
CA ILE A 93 1.65 -2.04 -9.12
C ILE A 93 3.05 -1.43 -8.98
N ALA A 94 3.16 -0.13 -8.73
CA ALA A 94 4.45 0.54 -8.55
C ALA A 94 5.22 -0.02 -7.34
N ILE A 95 4.52 -0.32 -6.23
CA ILE A 95 5.13 -0.95 -5.04
C ILE A 95 5.61 -2.37 -5.35
N LYS A 96 4.83 -3.17 -6.09
CA LYS A 96 5.29 -4.49 -6.56
C LYS A 96 6.57 -4.38 -7.37
N PHE A 97 6.60 -3.45 -8.32
CA PHE A 97 7.75 -3.25 -9.18
C PHE A 97 8.97 -2.82 -8.37
N TYR A 98 8.81 -1.89 -7.43
CA TYR A 98 9.85 -1.46 -6.53
C TYR A 98 10.43 -2.64 -5.73
N ILE A 99 9.58 -3.47 -5.11
CA ILE A 99 10.01 -4.64 -4.34
C ILE A 99 10.79 -5.61 -5.21
N ILE A 100 10.26 -5.93 -6.39
CA ILE A 100 10.90 -6.89 -7.28
C ILE A 100 12.24 -6.36 -7.77
N SER A 101 12.31 -5.12 -8.26
CA SER A 101 13.55 -4.52 -8.78
C SER A 101 14.62 -4.29 -7.73
N HIS A 102 14.22 -4.00 -6.49
CA HIS A 102 15.15 -3.71 -5.40
C HIS A 102 15.70 -4.99 -4.74
N TYR A 103 14.86 -6.01 -4.56
CA TYR A 103 15.23 -7.22 -3.79
C TYR A 103 15.52 -8.43 -4.66
N ILE A 104 14.97 -8.51 -5.86
CA ILE A 104 15.38 -9.49 -6.87
C ILE A 104 16.31 -8.75 -7.80
N LYS A 105 17.58 -9.17 -7.88
CA LYS A 105 18.46 -8.72 -8.97
C LYS A 105 17.83 -9.18 -10.29
N VAL A 106 17.07 -8.29 -10.92
CA VAL A 106 16.63 -8.44 -12.30
C VAL A 106 17.83 -7.97 -13.12
N ASN A 107 18.61 -8.92 -13.64
CA ASN A 107 19.79 -8.59 -14.45
C ASN A 107 19.32 -7.79 -15.68
N ASP A 108 19.98 -6.65 -15.90
CA ASP A 108 20.04 -5.88 -17.15
C ASP A 108 18.73 -5.45 -17.80
N GLY A 109 18.30 -4.22 -17.50
CA GLY A 109 17.59 -3.36 -18.45
C GLY A 109 16.24 -3.84 -19.00
N SER A 110 15.77 -5.03 -18.60
CA SER A 110 14.49 -5.60 -18.99
C SER A 110 13.39 -4.86 -18.26
N LYS A 111 12.58 -4.12 -19.02
CA LYS A 111 11.31 -3.60 -18.51
C LYS A 111 10.43 -4.79 -18.16
N LEU A 112 10.14 -4.90 -16.89
CA LEU A 112 9.25 -5.90 -16.31
C LEU A 112 7.86 -5.68 -16.92
N ASP A 113 7.33 -6.68 -17.63
CA ASP A 113 6.00 -6.58 -18.21
C ASP A 113 4.95 -6.84 -17.12
N THR A 114 4.44 -5.75 -16.55
CA THR A 114 3.45 -5.80 -15.46
C THR A 114 2.08 -6.31 -15.90
N GLU A 115 1.83 -6.43 -17.21
CA GLU A 115 0.60 -7.02 -17.74
C GLU A 115 0.70 -8.55 -17.85
N ASN A 116 1.91 -9.10 -17.83
CA ASN A 116 2.15 -10.54 -17.89
C ASN A 116 2.12 -11.20 -16.49
N SER A 117 0.93 -11.66 -16.10
CA SER A 117 0.71 -12.36 -14.81
C SER A 117 1.67 -13.52 -14.56
N ASN A 118 2.10 -14.25 -15.60
CA ASN A 118 3.00 -15.39 -15.44
C ASN A 118 4.42 -14.97 -15.05
N GLU A 119 4.88 -13.82 -15.55
CA GLU A 119 6.20 -13.26 -15.22
C GLU A 119 6.23 -12.79 -13.76
N ILE A 120 5.17 -12.11 -13.31
CA ILE A 120 5.01 -11.69 -11.92
C ILE A 120 5.01 -12.88 -10.97
N ASP A 121 4.25 -13.94 -11.28
CA ASP A 121 4.20 -15.15 -10.44
C ASP A 121 5.56 -15.84 -10.34
N HIS A 122 6.34 -15.84 -11.43
CA HIS A 122 7.69 -16.37 -11.42
C HIS A 122 8.63 -15.53 -10.53
N LEU A 123 8.53 -14.21 -10.62
CA LEU A 123 9.33 -13.29 -9.81
C LEU A 123 8.95 -13.38 -8.32
N ILE A 124 7.68 -13.53 -7.98
CA ILE A 124 7.25 -13.78 -6.60
C ILE A 124 7.84 -15.10 -6.06
N LYS A 125 7.88 -16.17 -6.88
CA LYS A 125 8.54 -17.42 -6.47
C LYS A 125 10.04 -17.22 -6.23
N LYS A 126 10.71 -16.45 -7.09
CA LYS A 126 12.13 -16.12 -6.94
C LYS A 126 12.38 -15.26 -5.70
N LEU A 127 11.51 -14.30 -5.41
CA LEU A 127 11.53 -13.49 -4.18
C LEU A 127 11.48 -14.39 -2.95
N LYS A 128 10.55 -15.36 -2.93
CA LYS A 128 10.41 -16.31 -1.83
C LYS A 128 11.66 -17.15 -1.59
N GLN A 129 12.39 -17.49 -2.65
CA GLN A 129 13.61 -18.28 -2.55
C GLN A 129 14.82 -17.43 -2.11
N GLN A 130 14.93 -16.20 -2.60
CA GLN A 130 16.12 -15.35 -2.37
C GLN A 130 15.98 -14.47 -1.12
N ASN A 131 14.77 -14.01 -0.82
CA ASN A 131 14.46 -13.08 0.27
C ASN A 131 13.13 -13.51 0.95
N PRO A 132 13.16 -14.57 1.78
CA PRO A 132 11.94 -15.14 2.37
C PRO A 132 11.18 -14.17 3.28
N GLU A 133 11.88 -13.30 4.00
CA GLU A 133 11.28 -12.26 4.85
C GLU A 133 10.52 -11.21 4.02
N ILE A 134 11.15 -10.68 2.96
CA ILE A 134 10.50 -9.76 2.02
C ILE A 134 9.27 -10.42 1.38
N SER A 135 9.36 -11.71 1.04
CA SER A 135 8.23 -12.46 0.49
C SER A 135 7.09 -12.61 1.51
N HIS A 136 7.40 -12.76 2.79
CA HIS A 136 6.41 -12.80 3.86
C HIS A 136 5.70 -11.45 4.03
N ASP A 137 6.48 -10.37 4.15
CA ASP A 137 5.99 -9.00 4.27
C ASP A 137 5.13 -8.60 3.06
N TYR A 138 5.61 -8.92 1.85
CA TYR A 138 4.84 -8.78 0.61
C TYR A 138 3.50 -9.51 0.67
N SER A 139 3.49 -10.76 1.11
CA SER A 139 2.27 -11.58 1.19
C SER A 139 1.26 -10.99 2.17
N LYS A 140 1.74 -10.44 3.29
CA LYS A 140 0.92 -9.73 4.29
C LYS A 140 0.26 -8.51 3.67
N LEU A 141 1.01 -7.67 2.95
CA LEU A 141 0.47 -6.50 2.25
C LEU A 141 -0.50 -6.89 1.12
N ASN A 142 -0.16 -7.87 0.29
CA ASN A 142 -1.00 -8.34 -0.81
C ASN A 142 -2.36 -8.84 -0.31
N LYS A 143 -2.37 -9.55 0.82
CA LYS A 143 -3.61 -9.99 1.46
C LYS A 143 -4.49 -8.80 1.85
N LEU A 144 -3.91 -7.78 2.50
CA LEU A 144 -4.64 -6.58 2.92
C LEU A 144 -5.17 -5.78 1.74
N TYR A 145 -4.37 -5.65 0.68
CA TYR A 145 -4.79 -5.00 -0.57
C TYR A 145 -5.99 -5.71 -1.20
N ASN A 146 -5.92 -7.03 -1.37
CA ASN A 146 -7.03 -7.81 -1.95
C ASN A 146 -8.29 -7.78 -1.08
N GLN A 147 -8.14 -7.53 0.22
CA GLN A 147 -9.24 -7.33 1.15
C GLN A 147 -9.73 -5.87 1.20
N LYS A 148 -9.16 -4.95 0.40
CA LYS A 148 -9.47 -3.50 0.42
C LYS A 148 -9.29 -2.88 1.82
N MET A 149 -8.29 -3.35 2.56
CA MET A 149 -8.00 -2.92 3.95
C MET A 149 -6.65 -2.22 4.08
N LEU A 150 -5.92 -2.04 2.98
CA LEU A 150 -4.57 -1.48 2.99
C LEU A 150 -4.59 0.04 2.77
N PHE A 151 -3.94 0.75 3.68
CA PHE A 151 -3.76 2.19 3.67
C PHE A 151 -2.28 2.53 3.80
N ILE A 152 -1.90 3.71 3.34
CA ILE A 152 -0.52 4.20 3.38
C ILE A 152 -0.48 5.58 4.03
N ASN A 153 0.51 5.79 4.89
CA ASN A 153 0.91 7.11 5.36
C ASN A 153 2.33 7.41 4.88
N ILE A 154 2.57 8.60 4.33
CA ILE A 154 3.92 9.07 3.97
C ILE A 154 4.51 9.81 5.17
N GLN A 155 5.72 9.45 5.61
CA GLN A 155 6.46 10.15 6.66
C GLN A 155 7.79 10.65 6.13
#